data_AF-A0A946UBN9-F1
#
_entry.id   AF-A0A946UBN9-F1
#
_cell.length_a   1.000
_cell.length_b   1.000
_cell.length_c   1.000
_cell.angle_alpha   90.00
_cell.angle_beta   90.00
_cell.angle_gamma   90.00
#
_symmetry.space_group_name_H-M   'P 1'
#
loop_
_entity.id
_entity.type
_entity.pdbx_description
1 polymer ?
#
loop_
_entity_poly.entity_id
_entity_poly.type
_entity_poly.pdbx_seq_one_letter_code
_entity_poly.pdbx_strand_id
1 'polypeptide(L)'
;ERKILGSIPYQRNSAVLHTDQSLMPRRTRAWGAWNYLLPDDGQDGVAVTYHLNRLQGLSAARQYFVTLNSDDRIRPECVLRRMSYDHPVFTEDSVAAQARHRELNGTSRTFFCGAYWRNGFHEDGVVSALRALEDFNRLQVDEERYFQRAS
;
A
#
# COMPACT_ATOMS: atom_id res chain seq x y z
N GLU A 1 22.13 -2.90 2.01
CA GLU A 1 20.79 -2.49 2.52
C GLU A 1 20.45 -1.06 2.07
N ARG A 2 21.02 0.00 2.66
CA ARG A 2 20.67 1.41 2.34
C ARG A 2 20.57 1.78 0.87
N LYS A 3 21.52 1.35 0.03
CA LYS A 3 21.50 1.61 -1.42
C LYS A 3 20.33 0.94 -2.15
N ILE A 4 19.88 -0.23 -1.69
CA ILE A 4 18.80 -0.98 -2.34
C ILE A 4 17.46 -0.53 -1.78
N LEU A 5 17.28 -0.55 -0.46
CA LEU A 5 16.02 -0.17 0.17
C LEU A 5 15.73 1.34 0.04
N GLY A 6 16.77 2.17 0.06
CA GLY A 6 16.65 3.61 -0.16
C GLY A 6 16.27 4.02 -1.58
N SER A 7 16.33 3.10 -2.56
CA SER A 7 15.87 3.32 -3.94
C SER A 7 14.36 3.09 -4.11
N ILE A 8 13.64 2.73 -3.04
CA ILE A 8 12.19 2.56 -3.06
C ILE A 8 11.58 3.72 -2.25
N PRO A 9 11.26 4.87 -2.88
CA PRO A 9 10.71 6.00 -2.19
C PRO A 9 9.27 5.71 -1.75
N TYR A 10 8.83 6.44 -0.72
CA TYR A 10 7.47 6.34 -0.20
C TYR A 10 6.73 7.66 -0.38
N GLN A 11 5.46 7.55 -0.77
CA GLN A 11 4.54 8.66 -0.84
C GLN A 11 3.53 8.57 0.29
N ARG A 12 3.36 9.67 1.02
CA ARG A 12 2.30 9.80 2.01
C ARG A 12 0.95 9.99 1.32
N ASN A 13 0.00 9.15 1.67
CA ASN A 13 -1.39 9.23 1.27
C ASN A 13 -2.29 9.45 2.49
N SER A 14 -3.36 10.22 2.32
CA SER A 14 -4.41 10.36 3.32
C SER A 14 -5.65 9.56 2.92
N ALA A 15 -6.29 8.94 3.89
CA ALA A 15 -7.62 8.38 3.76
C ALA A 15 -8.50 8.99 4.84
N VAL A 16 -9.62 9.58 4.43
CA VAL A 16 -10.54 10.25 5.33
C VAL A 16 -11.85 9.50 5.32
N LEU A 17 -12.29 9.02 6.48
CA LEU A 17 -13.61 8.44 6.68
C LEU A 17 -14.59 9.58 7.03
N HIS A 18 -15.65 9.73 6.24
CA HIS A 18 -16.63 10.81 6.40
C HIS A 18 -18.03 10.41 5.95
N THR A 19 -18.99 11.31 6.17
CA THR A 19 -20.39 11.19 5.72
C THR A 19 -20.76 12.22 4.66
N ASP A 20 -19.81 13.04 4.20
CA ASP A 20 -20.05 14.07 3.21
C ASP A 20 -20.37 13.47 1.82
N GLN A 21 -21.56 13.76 1.30
CA GLN A 21 -22.02 13.34 -0.02
C GLN A 21 -21.65 14.33 -1.14
N SER A 22 -21.07 15.49 -0.81
CA SER A 22 -20.73 16.55 -1.78
C SER A 22 -19.76 16.08 -2.88
N LEU A 23 -18.90 15.11 -2.54
CA LEU A 23 -17.91 14.51 -3.44
C LEU A 23 -18.48 13.40 -4.34
N MET A 24 -19.75 13.05 -4.16
CA MET A 24 -20.40 12.00 -4.94
C MET A 24 -21.09 12.58 -6.19
N PRO A 25 -21.31 11.76 -7.24
CA PRO A 25 -22.10 12.20 -8.39
C PRO A 25 -23.47 12.72 -7.98
N ARG A 26 -23.92 13.84 -8.58
CA ARG A 26 -25.24 14.44 -8.30
C ARG A 26 -26.40 13.45 -8.47
N ARG A 27 -26.28 12.51 -9.42
CA ARG A 27 -27.26 11.44 -9.65
C ARG A 27 -26.88 10.23 -8.82
N THR A 28 -27.67 9.90 -7.81
CA THR A 28 -27.47 8.72 -6.93
C THR A 28 -27.40 7.39 -7.69
N ARG A 29 -28.10 7.29 -8.82
CA ARG A 29 -28.03 6.12 -9.72
C ARG A 29 -26.64 5.88 -10.33
N ALA A 30 -25.79 6.90 -10.38
CA ALA A 30 -24.43 6.82 -10.88
C ALA A 30 -23.41 6.48 -9.78
N TRP A 31 -23.85 6.26 -8.54
CA TRP A 31 -22.94 5.93 -7.45
C TRP A 31 -22.37 4.53 -7.62
N GLY A 32 -21.07 4.48 -7.86
CA GLY A 32 -20.27 3.26 -7.85
C GLY A 32 -19.79 2.92 -6.45
N ALA A 33 -19.21 1.73 -6.31
CA ALA A 33 -18.44 1.42 -5.09
C ALA A 33 -17.26 2.40 -4.98
N TRP A 34 -16.66 2.77 -6.12
CA TRP A 34 -15.58 3.75 -6.25
C TRP A 34 -16.03 4.85 -7.21
N ASN A 35 -15.78 6.11 -6.85
CA ASN A 35 -16.26 7.27 -7.59
C ASN A 35 -15.10 8.25 -7.77
N TYR A 36 -14.93 8.74 -8.99
CA TYR A 36 -13.86 9.66 -9.36
C TYR A 36 -14.44 11.05 -9.58
N LEU A 37 -13.81 12.05 -8.98
CA LEU A 37 -14.07 13.45 -9.26
C LEU A 37 -12.84 14.05 -9.93
N LEU A 38 -12.98 14.33 -11.22
CA LEU A 38 -11.99 15.02 -12.05
C LEU A 38 -12.33 16.52 -12.04
N PRO A 39 -11.46 17.38 -11.50
CA PRO A 39 -11.63 18.82 -11.58
C PRO A 39 -11.38 19.32 -13.02
N ASP A 40 -12.13 20.34 -13.44
CA ASP A 40 -12.16 20.84 -14.83
C ASP A 40 -10.84 21.52 -15.26
N ASP A 41 -10.01 21.94 -14.31
CA ASP A 41 -8.75 22.66 -14.58
C ASP A 41 -7.54 21.75 -14.75
N GLY A 42 -7.68 20.44 -14.50
CA GLY A 42 -6.61 19.43 -14.63
C GLY A 42 -5.40 19.65 -13.71
N GLN A 43 -5.41 20.70 -12.87
CA GLN A 43 -4.32 21.03 -11.95
C GLN A 43 -4.53 20.40 -10.58
N ASP A 44 -5.78 20.23 -10.18
CA ASP A 44 -6.11 19.55 -8.96
C ASP A 44 -6.11 18.02 -9.16
N GLY A 45 -5.54 17.29 -8.19
CA GLY A 45 -5.48 15.84 -8.22
C GLY A 45 -6.86 15.18 -8.32
N VAL A 46 -6.91 13.96 -8.89
CA VAL A 46 -8.13 13.16 -8.98
C VAL A 46 -8.56 12.74 -7.58
N ALA A 47 -9.76 13.15 -7.15
CA ALA A 47 -10.31 12.70 -5.88
C ALA A 47 -11.02 11.35 -6.08
N VAL A 48 -10.60 10.35 -5.31
CA VAL A 48 -11.20 9.01 -5.33
C VAL A 48 -12.01 8.82 -4.05
N THR A 49 -13.30 8.55 -4.19
CA THR A 49 -14.22 8.33 -3.07
C THR A 49 -14.85 6.94 -3.13
N TYR A 50 -14.60 6.16 -2.08
CA TYR A 50 -15.17 4.83 -1.86
C TYR A 50 -16.50 4.97 -1.13
N HIS A 51 -17.57 4.44 -1.70
CA HIS A 51 -18.86 4.30 -1.04
C HIS A 51 -18.89 3.01 -0.25
N LEU A 52 -18.60 3.07 1.05
CA LEU A 52 -18.40 1.89 1.90
C LEU A 52 -19.66 1.04 2.02
N ASN A 53 -20.86 1.65 2.07
CA ASN A 53 -22.09 0.87 2.15
C ASN A 53 -22.25 -0.06 0.95
N ARG A 54 -21.90 0.40 -0.25
CA ARG A 54 -21.94 -0.43 -1.45
C ARG A 54 -20.76 -1.39 -1.53
N LEU A 55 -19.55 -0.90 -1.22
CA LEU A 55 -18.33 -1.70 -1.31
C LEU A 55 -18.32 -2.89 -0.33
N GLN A 56 -18.84 -2.68 0.88
CA GLN A 56 -18.83 -3.68 1.96
C GLN A 56 -20.21 -4.27 2.25
N GLY A 57 -21.26 -3.83 1.54
CA GLY A 57 -22.64 -4.29 1.78
C GLY A 57 -23.21 -3.85 3.14
N LEU A 58 -22.86 -2.65 3.62
CA LEU A 58 -23.31 -2.18 4.93
C LEU A 58 -24.80 -1.80 4.90
N SER A 59 -25.60 -2.49 5.72
CA SER A 59 -27.00 -2.13 6.00
C SER A 59 -27.07 -0.99 7.02
N ALA A 60 -26.80 0.23 6.58
CA ALA A 60 -26.88 1.43 7.40
C ALA A 60 -27.69 2.53 6.73
N ALA A 61 -28.53 3.24 7.50
CA ALA A 61 -29.29 4.40 7.01
C ALA A 61 -28.36 5.55 6.59
N ARG A 62 -27.28 5.75 7.35
CA ARG A 62 -26.22 6.71 7.04
C ARG A 62 -25.29 6.17 5.97
N GLN A 63 -24.86 7.05 5.06
CA GLN A 63 -23.88 6.75 4.03
C GLN A 63 -22.47 7.06 4.53
N TYR A 64 -21.56 6.12 4.33
CA TYR A 64 -20.16 6.22 4.74
C TYR A 64 -19.26 6.21 3.52
N PHE A 65 -18.28 7.10 3.54
CA PHE A 65 -17.34 7.31 2.45
C PHE A 65 -15.91 7.31 2.97
N VAL A 66 -15.01 6.82 2.13
CA VAL A 66 -13.58 7.05 2.30
C VAL A 66 -13.06 7.79 1.08
N THR A 67 -12.56 9.01 1.27
CA THR A 67 -11.91 9.77 0.19
C THR A 67 -10.40 9.76 0.39
N LEU A 68 -9.67 9.54 -0.69
CA LEU A 68 -8.21 9.51 -0.70
C LEU A 68 -7.65 10.84 -1.18
N ASN A 69 -6.61 11.33 -0.49
CA ASN A 69 -5.77 12.45 -0.94
C ASN A 69 -6.52 13.76 -1.27
N SER A 70 -7.70 13.99 -0.68
CA SER A 70 -8.53 15.19 -0.93
C SER A 70 -9.29 15.65 0.32
N ASP A 71 -8.59 15.71 1.46
CA ASP A 71 -9.18 16.10 2.76
C ASP A 71 -9.72 17.54 2.77
N ASP A 72 -9.06 18.42 2.01
CA ASP A 72 -9.42 19.83 1.82
C ASP A 72 -10.81 20.03 1.21
N ARG A 73 -11.32 19.01 0.49
CA ARG A 73 -12.63 19.05 -0.18
C ARG A 73 -13.76 18.49 0.66
N ILE A 74 -13.46 17.96 1.84
CA ILE A 74 -14.46 17.34 2.72
C ILE A 74 -14.88 18.35 3.78
N ARG A 75 -16.20 18.54 3.95
CA ARG A 75 -16.71 19.39 5.03
C ARG A 75 -16.23 18.89 6.41
N PRO A 76 -15.52 19.70 7.22
CA PRO A 76 -14.89 19.25 8.46
C PRO A 76 -15.85 18.58 9.46
N GLU A 77 -17.08 19.06 9.55
CA GLU A 77 -18.13 18.54 10.42
C GLU A 77 -18.63 17.14 10.01
N CYS A 78 -18.36 16.73 8.77
CA CYS A 78 -18.73 15.41 8.26
C CYS A 78 -17.61 14.37 8.48
N VAL A 79 -16.44 14.77 8.97
CA VAL A 79 -15.30 13.86 9.12
C VAL A 79 -15.41 13.05 10.41
N LEU A 80 -15.31 11.73 10.26
CA LEU A 80 -15.32 10.78 11.36
C LEU A 80 -13.89 10.38 11.75
N ARG A 81 -12.98 10.22 10.78
CA ARG A 81 -11.58 9.88 11.05
C ARG A 81 -10.66 10.24 9.90
N ARG A 82 -9.42 10.61 10.24
CA ARG A 82 -8.30 10.76 9.30
C ARG A 82 -7.27 9.67 9.55
N MET A 83 -6.74 9.10 8.48
CA MET A 83 -5.71 8.08 8.51
C MET A 83 -4.62 8.48 7.51
N SER A 84 -3.37 8.30 7.91
CA SER A 84 -2.22 8.53 7.04
C SER A 84 -1.53 7.21 6.77
N TYR A 85 -1.22 6.96 5.51
CA TYR A 85 -0.53 5.79 5.02
C TYR A 85 0.69 6.22 4.21
N ASP A 86 1.71 5.40 4.17
CA ASP A 86 2.85 5.60 3.29
C ASP A 86 2.89 4.42 2.31
N HIS A 87 2.85 4.72 1.01
CA HIS A 87 2.87 3.73 -0.05
C HIS A 87 4.20 3.76 -0.81
N PRO A 88 4.80 2.59 -1.12
CA PRO A 88 5.97 2.54 -1.98
C PRO A 88 5.61 3.07 -3.36
N VAL A 89 6.48 3.89 -3.93
CA VAL A 89 6.35 4.44 -5.28
C VAL A 89 7.22 3.59 -6.20
N PHE A 90 6.64 3.09 -7.29
CA PHE A 90 7.34 2.21 -8.22
C PHE A 90 7.93 3.03 -9.37
N THR A 91 9.15 3.50 -9.16
CA THR A 91 10.00 4.09 -10.20
C THR A 91 10.83 3.01 -10.90
N GLU A 92 11.48 3.36 -12.03
CA GLU A 92 12.46 2.48 -12.67
C GLU A 92 13.55 2.04 -11.68
N ASP A 93 14.05 2.97 -10.85
CA ASP A 93 15.02 2.68 -9.79
C ASP A 93 14.47 1.71 -8.73
N SER A 94 13.19 1.85 -8.39
CA SER A 94 12.53 0.96 -7.42
C SER A 94 12.44 -0.46 -7.96
N VAL A 95 12.07 -0.61 -9.24
CA VAL A 95 11.99 -1.91 -9.91
C VAL A 95 13.39 -2.53 -10.05
N ALA A 96 14.40 -1.74 -10.41
CA ALA A 96 15.79 -2.19 -10.44
C ALA A 96 16.28 -2.63 -9.06
N ALA A 97 15.91 -1.93 -8.00
CA ALA A 97 16.21 -2.30 -6.62
C ALA A 97 15.52 -3.61 -6.19
N GLN A 98 14.27 -3.84 -6.60
CA GLN A 98 13.55 -5.09 -6.33
C GLN A 98 14.25 -6.31 -6.92
N ALA A 99 14.84 -6.21 -8.12
CA ALA A 99 15.61 -7.29 -8.74
C ALA A 99 16.83 -7.71 -7.90
N ARG A 100 17.34 -6.78 -7.08
CA ARG A 100 18.54 -6.95 -6.24
C ARG A 100 18.24 -7.51 -4.85
N HIS A 101 17.00 -7.96 -4.60
CA HIS A 101 16.59 -8.51 -3.30
C HIS A 101 17.51 -9.63 -2.77
N ARG A 102 18.05 -10.49 -3.65
CA ARG A 102 18.98 -11.58 -3.25
C ARG A 102 20.32 -11.08 -2.71
N GLU A 103 20.74 -9.85 -3.04
CA GLU A 103 21.98 -9.27 -2.52
C GLU A 103 21.85 -8.89 -1.04
N LEU A 104 20.63 -8.77 -0.51
CA LEU A 104 20.38 -8.37 0.87
C LEU A 104 20.18 -9.57 1.79
N ASN A 105 19.27 -10.47 1.42
CA ASN A 105 18.84 -11.54 2.30
C ASN A 105 19.99 -12.48 2.62
N GLY A 106 20.17 -12.74 3.92
CA GLY A 106 21.22 -13.59 4.44
C GLY A 106 22.51 -12.87 4.81
N THR A 107 22.69 -11.62 4.37
CA THR A 107 23.82 -10.80 4.82
C THR A 107 23.65 -10.49 6.30
N SER A 108 24.67 -10.79 7.12
CA SER A 108 24.64 -10.56 8.57
C SER A 108 23.40 -11.16 9.25
N ARG A 109 22.95 -12.34 8.80
CA ARG A 109 21.78 -13.06 9.34
C ARG A 109 20.48 -12.22 9.35
N THR A 110 20.36 -11.28 8.40
CA THR A 110 19.20 -10.40 8.26
C THR A 110 18.44 -10.70 6.97
N PHE A 111 17.11 -10.65 7.05
CA PHE A 111 16.22 -10.95 5.95
C PHE A 111 15.13 -9.89 5.87
N PHE A 112 14.82 -9.44 4.66
CA PHE A 112 13.89 -8.34 4.41
C PHE A 112 12.67 -8.88 3.66
N CYS A 113 11.49 -8.49 4.11
CA CYS A 113 10.23 -8.76 3.43
C CYS A 113 9.27 -7.57 3.57
N GLY A 114 8.27 -7.52 2.71
CA GLY A 114 7.29 -6.45 2.65
C GLY A 114 6.73 -6.24 1.25
N ALA A 115 5.57 -5.59 1.17
CA ALA A 115 4.86 -5.38 -0.08
C ALA A 115 5.66 -4.56 -1.12
N TYR A 116 6.64 -3.76 -0.65
CA TYR A 116 7.55 -2.97 -1.47
C TYR A 116 8.48 -3.81 -2.35
N TRP A 117 8.56 -5.13 -2.16
CA TRP A 117 9.32 -6.02 -3.03
C TRP A 117 8.63 -6.37 -4.36
N ARG A 118 7.38 -5.94 -4.56
CA ARG A 118 6.61 -6.15 -5.80
C ARG A 118 5.66 -4.98 -6.09
N ASN A 119 4.35 -5.17 -6.10
CA ASN A 119 3.36 -4.17 -6.53
C ASN A 119 2.67 -3.45 -5.37
N GLY A 120 3.11 -3.66 -4.12
CA GLY A 120 2.61 -2.91 -2.97
C GLY A 120 1.29 -3.45 -2.38
N PHE A 121 0.81 -4.61 -2.83
CA PHE A 121 -0.40 -5.23 -2.28
C PHE A 121 -0.12 -6.18 -1.11
N HIS A 122 -1.18 -6.59 -0.41
CA HIS A 122 -1.07 -7.52 0.72
C HIS A 122 -0.44 -8.87 0.32
N GLU A 123 -0.78 -9.38 -0.86
CA GLU A 123 -0.21 -10.62 -1.41
C GLU A 123 1.31 -10.51 -1.60
N ASP A 124 1.79 -9.35 -2.03
CA ASP A 124 3.23 -9.11 -2.22
C ASP A 124 3.99 -9.16 -0.90
N GLY A 125 3.36 -8.70 0.19
CA GLY A 125 3.89 -8.87 1.54
C GLY A 125 4.04 -10.34 1.92
N VAL A 126 3.00 -11.15 1.65
CA VAL A 126 3.04 -12.60 1.94
C VAL A 126 4.10 -13.30 1.10
N VAL A 127 4.15 -13.04 -0.22
CA VAL A 127 5.09 -13.73 -1.10
C VAL A 127 6.54 -13.35 -0.80
N SER A 128 6.81 -12.08 -0.48
CA SER A 128 8.16 -11.67 -0.07
C SER A 128 8.57 -12.30 1.28
N ALA A 129 7.63 -12.48 2.22
CA ALA A 129 7.90 -13.16 3.47
C ALA A 129 8.24 -14.65 3.25
N LEU A 130 7.49 -15.35 2.40
CA LEU A 130 7.79 -16.74 2.03
C LEU A 130 9.19 -16.87 1.42
N ARG A 131 9.56 -15.94 0.54
CA ARG A 131 10.91 -15.90 -0.05
C ARG A 131 12.00 -15.66 1.00
N ALA A 132 11.79 -14.73 1.94
CA ALA A 132 12.73 -14.48 3.02
C ALA A 132 12.92 -15.70 3.92
N LEU A 133 11.85 -16.45 4.21
CA LEU A 133 11.91 -17.70 4.95
C LEU A 133 12.66 -18.81 4.19
N GLU A 134 12.51 -18.88 2.87
CA GLU A 134 13.27 -19.81 2.04
C GLU A 134 14.79 -19.51 2.11
N ASP A 135 15.16 -18.24 1.97
CA ASP A 135 16.56 -17.79 2.09
C ASP A 135 17.11 -18.09 3.51
N PHE A 136 16.30 -17.91 4.56
CA PHE A 136 16.66 -18.24 5.94
C PHE A 136 16.94 -19.73 6.12
N ASN A 137 16.03 -20.58 5.65
CA ASN A 137 16.17 -22.03 5.76
C ASN A 137 17.41 -22.53 5.01
N ARG A 138 17.71 -21.96 3.83
CA ARG A 138 18.92 -22.31 3.07
C ARG A 138 20.20 -22.03 3.86
N LEU A 139 20.28 -20.88 4.52
CA LEU A 139 21.44 -20.53 5.36
C LEU A 139 21.60 -21.46 6.56
N GLN A 140 20.52 -21.89 7.21
CA GLN A 140 20.61 -22.86 8.30
C GLN A 140 21.21 -24.20 7.84
N VAL A 141 20.74 -24.72 6.69
CA VAL A 141 21.27 -25.97 6.12
C VAL A 141 22.75 -25.86 5.73
N ASP A 142 23.16 -24.72 5.18
CA ASP A 142 24.56 -24.49 4.80
C ASP A 142 25.47 -24.39 6.04
N GLU A 143 25.01 -23.77 7.12
CA GLU A 143 25.71 -23.73 8.41
C GLU A 143 25.85 -25.14 9.01
N GLU A 144 24.77 -25.93 9.07
CA GLU A 144 24.81 -27.31 9.54
C GLU A 144 25.81 -28.17 8.74
N ARG A 145 25.80 -28.04 7.41
CA ARG A 145 26.76 -28.73 6.53
C ARG A 145 28.19 -28.29 6.77
N TYR A 146 28.42 -27.01 7.05
CA TYR A 146 29.76 -26.50 7.37
C TYR A 146 30.27 -27.15 8.66
N PHE A 147 29.46 -27.21 9.71
CA PHE A 147 29.83 -27.87 10.97
C PHE A 147 30.08 -29.37 10.81
N GLN A 148 29.26 -30.07 10.02
CA GLN A 148 29.46 -31.51 9.74
C GLN A 148 30.73 -31.82 8.94
N ARG A 149 31.23 -30.88 8.12
CA ARG A 149 32.48 -31.05 7.35
C ARG A 149 33.72 -30.64 8.13
N ALA A 150 33.56 -29.86 9.20
CA ALA A 150 34.64 -29.37 10.04
C ALA A 150 34.95 -30.29 11.25
N SER A 151 34.06 -31.26 11.54
CA SER A 151 34.26 -32.35 12.51
C SER A 151 34.87 -33.59 11.88
#